data_AF-A0AA45UTM1-F1
#
_entry.id   AF-A0AA45UTM1-F1
#
_cell.length_a   1.000
_cell.length_b   1.000
_cell.length_c   1.000
_cell.angle_alpha   90.00
_cell.angle_beta   90.00
_cell.angle_gamma   90.00
#
_symmetry.space_group_name_H-M   'P 1'
#
loop_
_entity.id
_entity.type
_entity.pdbx_description
1 polymer ?
#
loop_
_entity_poly.entity_id
_entity_poly.type
_entity_poly.pdbx_seq_one_letter_code
_entity_poly.pdbx_strand_id
1 'polypeptide(L)'
;MLQNGARPSGALVVNNKDGRNNSLSAEQYQRLKSQIETFYSGQKNSGRPILLEGGLEWKEMSLTPKDMDFIESKNISSREIALAFGVPPQLIGIPGDNTYSNLSEARLSLWEQTVIPQLESILSHFNSWLVPCFGNNLFLSYDKESISALTEKRQRLWQYVQNASFMTINEKRSAFGLHPIEEGNTIHK
;
A
#
# COMPACT_ATOMS: atom_id res chain seq x y z
N MET A 1 -16.35 -18.91 -7.53
CA MET A 1 -15.53 -19.97 -6.89
C MET A 1 -15.65 -20.00 -5.35
N LEU A 2 -16.30 -19.04 -4.68
CA LEU A 2 -16.44 -19.00 -3.21
C LEU A 2 -17.70 -19.70 -2.65
N GLN A 3 -18.67 -20.08 -3.48
CA GLN A 3 -19.95 -20.64 -3.00
C GLN A 3 -20.02 -22.17 -2.94
N ASN A 4 -19.15 -22.90 -3.65
CA ASN A 4 -19.31 -24.35 -3.85
C ASN A 4 -18.14 -25.21 -3.32
N GLY A 5 -17.32 -24.68 -2.41
CA GLY A 5 -16.38 -25.50 -1.67
C GLY A 5 -17.08 -26.04 -0.42
N ALA A 6 -17.21 -27.35 -0.26
CA ALA A 6 -17.56 -27.94 1.02
C ALA A 6 -16.44 -27.64 2.02
N ARG A 7 -16.51 -26.46 2.65
CA ARG A 7 -15.54 -25.91 3.60
C ARG A 7 -16.12 -26.09 5.00
N PRO A 8 -15.79 -27.18 5.70
CA PRO A 8 -16.15 -27.29 7.10
C PRO A 8 -15.37 -26.22 7.88
N SER A 9 -16.08 -25.38 8.64
CA SER A 9 -15.50 -24.37 9.54
C SER A 9 -14.74 -25.00 10.73
N GLY A 10 -14.91 -26.31 10.94
CA GLY A 10 -14.11 -27.11 11.85
C GLY A 10 -14.50 -28.58 11.74
N ALA A 11 -13.68 -29.44 12.33
CA ALA A 11 -13.94 -30.87 12.43
C ALA A 11 -13.98 -31.28 13.89
N LEU A 12 -14.99 -32.08 14.25
CA LEU A 12 -15.10 -32.66 15.58
C LEU A 12 -14.49 -34.07 15.54
N VAL A 13 -13.41 -34.27 16.28
CA VAL A 13 -12.62 -35.50 16.30
C VAL A 13 -12.88 -36.24 17.61
N VAL A 14 -13.16 -37.53 17.53
CA VAL A 14 -13.37 -38.40 18.70
C VAL A 14 -12.05 -39.11 19.00
N ASN A 15 -11.38 -38.73 20.09
CA ASN A 15 -10.16 -39.39 20.55
C ASN A 15 -10.46 -40.22 21.81
N ASN A 16 -10.67 -41.54 21.64
CA ASN A 16 -10.79 -42.45 22.78
C ASN A 16 -9.43 -43.06 23.12
N LYS A 17 -9.00 -42.95 24.38
CA LYS A 17 -7.69 -43.46 24.84
C LYS A 17 -7.64 -44.98 25.04
N ASP A 18 -8.80 -45.64 25.02
CA ASP A 18 -8.91 -47.09 25.08
C ASP A 18 -9.19 -47.60 23.66
N GLY A 19 -8.29 -48.42 23.09
CA GLY A 19 -8.30 -48.89 21.70
C GLY A 19 -9.46 -49.80 21.27
N ARG A 20 -10.69 -49.52 21.72
CA ARG A 20 -11.95 -50.14 21.27
C ARG A 20 -12.79 -49.11 20.53
N ASN A 21 -12.97 -49.35 19.24
CA ASN A 21 -13.88 -48.66 18.30
C ASN A 21 -14.01 -47.14 18.46
N ASN A 22 -13.33 -46.41 17.57
CA ASN A 22 -13.38 -44.94 17.43
C ASN A 22 -14.72 -44.40 16.87
N SER A 23 -15.84 -45.09 17.11
CA SER A 23 -17.13 -44.77 16.51
C SER A 23 -18.18 -44.47 17.58
N LEU A 24 -18.81 -43.29 17.48
CA LEU A 24 -20.02 -42.96 18.22
C LEU A 24 -21.14 -43.96 17.85
N SER A 25 -22.00 -44.29 18.82
CA SER A 25 -23.24 -45.02 18.48
C SER A 25 -24.12 -44.16 17.55
N ALA A 26 -24.99 -44.80 16.77
CA ALA A 26 -25.88 -44.07 15.85
C ALA A 26 -26.75 -43.02 16.57
N GLU A 27 -27.19 -43.34 17.80
CA GLU A 27 -27.95 -42.42 18.65
C GLU A 27 -27.10 -41.24 19.13
N GLN A 28 -25.86 -41.49 19.55
CA GLN A 28 -24.93 -40.44 19.98
C GLN A 28 -24.59 -39.51 18.82
N TYR A 29 -24.35 -40.06 17.62
CA TYR A 29 -24.07 -39.29 16.41
C TYR A 29 -25.26 -38.39 16.02
N GLN A 30 -26.48 -38.95 16.00
CA GLN A 30 -27.70 -38.20 15.69
C GLN A 30 -27.96 -37.07 16.68
N ARG A 31 -27.80 -37.34 17.98
CA ARG A 31 -27.94 -36.33 19.04
C ARG A 31 -26.92 -35.20 18.86
N LEU A 32 -25.66 -35.54 18.64
CA LEU A 32 -24.59 -34.56 18.48
C LEU A 32 -24.78 -33.71 17.23
N LYS A 33 -25.15 -34.34 16.10
CA LYS A 33 -25.48 -33.64 14.86
C LYS A 33 -26.62 -32.64 15.04
N SER A 34 -27.71 -33.06 15.68
CA SER A 34 -28.86 -32.19 15.97
C SER A 34 -28.50 -31.01 16.88
N GLN A 35 -27.68 -31.25 17.91
CA GLN A 35 -27.16 -30.17 18.76
C GLN A 35 -26.28 -29.19 17.98
N ILE A 36 -25.39 -29.68 17.12
CA ILE A 36 -24.53 -28.83 16.29
C ILE A 36 -25.36 -27.95 15.34
N GLU A 37 -26.31 -28.55 14.62
CA GLU A 37 -27.20 -27.82 13.71
C GLU A 37 -28.04 -26.79 14.46
N THR A 38 -28.57 -27.12 15.63
CA THR A 38 -29.43 -26.20 16.41
C THR A 38 -28.66 -25.04 17.02
N PHE A 39 -27.48 -25.30 17.59
CA PHE A 39 -26.78 -24.33 18.42
C PHE A 39 -25.68 -23.57 17.69
N TYR A 40 -25.18 -24.07 16.56
CA TYR A 40 -24.00 -23.53 15.88
C TYR A 40 -24.20 -23.27 14.38
N SER A 41 -25.35 -23.63 13.80
CA SER A 41 -25.67 -23.20 12.43
C SER A 41 -26.24 -21.78 12.40
N GLY A 42 -25.85 -20.99 11.39
CA GLY A 42 -26.39 -19.65 11.15
C GLY A 42 -25.67 -18.51 11.87
N GLN A 43 -25.79 -17.30 11.30
CA GLN A 43 -25.04 -16.11 11.70
C GLN A 43 -25.31 -15.64 13.15
N LYS A 44 -26.51 -15.95 13.69
CA LYS A 44 -26.91 -15.61 15.08
C LYS A 44 -26.23 -16.45 16.16
N ASN A 45 -25.62 -17.57 15.78
CA ASN A 45 -25.04 -18.54 16.70
C ASN A 45 -23.50 -18.49 16.76
N SER A 46 -22.90 -17.51 16.06
CA SER A 46 -21.45 -17.29 16.06
C SER A 46 -20.93 -16.93 17.45
N GLY A 47 -19.82 -17.55 17.87
CA GLY A 47 -19.14 -17.25 19.14
C GLY A 47 -19.70 -17.96 20.38
N ARG A 48 -20.65 -18.89 20.22
CA ARG A 48 -21.12 -19.72 21.35
C ARG A 48 -20.02 -20.72 21.78
N PRO A 49 -19.71 -20.86 23.08
CA PRO A 49 -18.75 -21.85 23.55
C PRO A 49 -19.32 -23.26 23.44
N ILE A 50 -18.54 -24.18 22.88
CA ILE A 50 -18.90 -25.60 22.77
C ILE A 50 -18.37 -26.39 23.96
N LEU A 51 -19.26 -27.14 24.61
CA LEU A 51 -18.89 -28.11 25.64
C LEU A 51 -18.60 -29.45 24.96
N LEU A 52 -17.38 -29.93 25.13
CA LEU A 52 -16.92 -31.21 24.57
C LEU A 52 -16.63 -32.17 25.73
N GLU A 53 -17.24 -33.35 25.69
CA GLU A 53 -17.12 -34.39 26.70
C GLU A 53 -16.53 -35.67 26.08
N GLY A 54 -15.92 -36.54 26.89
CA GLY A 54 -15.56 -37.90 26.46
C GLY A 54 -14.50 -38.01 25.36
N GLY A 55 -13.50 -37.12 25.34
CA GLY A 55 -12.43 -37.17 24.35
C GLY A 55 -12.78 -36.53 22.99
N LEU A 56 -13.90 -35.81 22.92
CA LEU A 56 -14.23 -34.96 21.79
C LEU A 56 -13.32 -33.74 21.74
N GLU A 57 -12.74 -33.48 20.58
CA GLU A 57 -11.87 -32.33 20.31
C GLU A 57 -12.41 -31.56 19.10
N TRP A 58 -12.59 -30.24 19.24
CA TRP A 58 -12.89 -29.37 18.13
C TRP A 58 -11.58 -28.87 17.51
N LYS A 59 -11.33 -29.25 16.26
CA LYS A 59 -10.25 -28.67 15.48
C LYS A 59 -10.82 -27.57 14.59
N GLU A 60 -10.52 -26.33 14.96
CA GLU A 60 -10.80 -25.18 14.13
C GLU A 60 -9.98 -25.31 12.84
N MET A 61 -10.66 -25.30 11.70
CA MET A 61 -9.98 -25.19 10.41
C MET A 61 -9.72 -23.71 10.20
N SER A 62 -8.53 -23.25 10.62
CA SER A 62 -8.04 -21.91 10.29
C SER A 62 -7.98 -21.70 8.77
N LEU A 63 -7.71 -20.47 8.33
CA LEU A 63 -7.53 -20.12 6.91
C LEU A 63 -6.82 -21.25 6.17
N THR A 64 -7.52 -21.85 5.21
CA THR A 64 -6.93 -22.97 4.46
C THR A 64 -5.73 -22.44 3.68
N PRO A 65 -4.68 -23.25 3.42
CA PRO A 65 -3.55 -22.85 2.58
C PRO A 65 -3.99 -22.20 1.26
N LYS A 66 -5.09 -22.69 0.68
CA LYS A 66 -5.71 -22.14 -0.53
C LYS A 66 -6.28 -20.72 -0.36
N ASP A 67 -6.82 -20.38 0.80
CA ASP A 67 -7.31 -19.02 1.09
C ASP A 67 -6.14 -18.06 1.33
N MET A 68 -5.04 -18.54 1.92
CA MET A 68 -3.79 -17.79 2.01
C MET A 68 -3.20 -17.52 0.62
N ASP A 69 -3.12 -18.54 -0.24
CA ASP A 69 -2.65 -18.41 -1.63
C ASP A 69 -3.48 -17.38 -2.42
N PHE A 70 -4.81 -17.34 -2.18
CA PHE A 70 -5.69 -16.38 -2.84
C PHE A 70 -5.45 -14.94 -2.36
N ILE A 71 -5.27 -14.74 -1.05
CA ILE A 71 -4.94 -13.42 -0.49
C ILE A 71 -3.58 -12.95 -1.03
N GLU A 72 -2.59 -13.83 -1.08
CA GLU A 72 -1.28 -13.54 -1.64
C GLU A 72 -1.37 -13.18 -3.13
N SER A 73 -2.09 -13.97 -3.92
CA SER A 73 -2.33 -13.71 -5.35
C SER A 73 -3.02 -12.36 -5.57
N LYS A 74 -3.99 -12.00 -4.72
CA LYS A 74 -4.66 -10.70 -4.76
C LYS A 74 -3.68 -9.56 -4.47
N ASN A 75 -2.83 -9.71 -3.46
CA ASN A 75 -1.82 -8.71 -3.11
C ASN A 75 -0.78 -8.53 -4.23
N ILE A 76 -0.33 -9.62 -4.84
CA ILE A 76 0.57 -9.58 -6.01
C ILE A 76 -0.09 -8.82 -7.16
N SER A 77 -1.34 -9.17 -7.50
CA SER A 77 -2.10 -8.49 -8.56
C SER A 77 -2.24 -6.99 -8.28
N SER A 78 -2.53 -6.60 -7.03
CA SER A 78 -2.59 -5.20 -6.64
C SER A 78 -1.24 -4.48 -6.79
N ARG A 79 -0.10 -5.17 -6.53
CA ARG A 79 1.25 -4.60 -6.75
C ARG A 79 1.54 -4.41 -8.24
N GLU A 80 1.19 -5.37 -9.07
CA GLU A 80 1.38 -5.28 -10.53
C GLU A 80 0.61 -4.10 -11.12
N ILE A 81 -0.64 -3.89 -10.69
CA ILE A 81 -1.45 -2.74 -11.11
C ILE A 81 -0.79 -1.43 -10.65
N ALA A 82 -0.34 -1.35 -9.40
CA ALA A 82 0.33 -0.17 -8.87
C ALA A 82 1.58 0.19 -9.69
N LEU A 83 2.38 -0.82 -10.02
CA LEU A 83 3.58 -0.67 -10.84
C LEU A 83 3.27 -0.19 -12.26
N ALA A 84 2.19 -0.69 -12.88
CA ALA A 84 1.75 -0.24 -14.20
C ALA A 84 1.40 1.26 -14.24
N PHE A 85 0.87 1.79 -13.13
CA PHE A 85 0.59 3.24 -12.99
C PHE A 85 1.78 4.04 -12.43
N GLY A 86 2.92 3.40 -12.15
CA GLY A 86 4.06 4.07 -11.51
C GLY A 86 3.77 4.54 -10.08
N VAL A 87 2.83 3.90 -9.39
CA VAL A 87 2.47 4.21 -8.00
C VAL A 87 3.16 3.23 -7.06
N PRO A 88 4.00 3.70 -6.13
CA PRO A 88 4.62 2.84 -5.12
C PRO A 88 3.56 2.10 -4.26
N PRO A 89 3.65 0.75 -4.13
CA PRO A 89 2.70 -0.06 -3.36
C PRO A 89 2.49 0.38 -1.90
N GLN A 90 3.52 1.01 -1.32
CA GLN A 90 3.52 1.49 0.06
C GLN A 90 2.52 2.63 0.27
N LEU A 91 2.24 3.43 -0.76
CA LEU A 91 1.30 4.56 -0.68
C LEU A 91 -0.17 4.13 -0.77
N ILE A 92 -0.43 2.94 -1.32
CA ILE A 92 -1.78 2.38 -1.50
C ILE A 92 -2.13 1.34 -0.42
N GLY A 93 -1.27 1.18 0.59
CA GLY A 93 -1.55 0.33 1.75
C GLY A 93 -1.46 -1.17 1.48
N ILE A 94 -0.77 -1.60 0.41
CA ILE A 94 -0.52 -3.02 0.20
C ILE A 94 0.44 -3.52 1.28
N PRO A 95 0.13 -4.65 1.97
CA PRO A 95 0.99 -5.21 3.01
C PRO A 95 2.42 -5.45 2.51
N GLY A 96 3.42 -5.04 3.30
CA GLY A 96 4.86 -5.15 3.03
C GLY A 96 5.69 -4.34 4.03
N ASP A 97 7.00 -4.27 3.83
CA ASP A 97 7.94 -3.55 4.71
C ASP A 97 7.81 -2.02 4.55
N ASN A 98 6.90 -1.43 5.31
CA ASN A 98 6.62 0.01 5.32
C ASN A 98 7.18 0.65 6.59
N THR A 99 8.38 1.24 6.52
CA THR A 99 8.87 2.18 7.54
C THR A 99 8.54 3.63 7.13
N TYR A 100 8.58 4.58 8.08
CA TYR A 100 8.34 6.00 7.78
C TYR A 100 9.32 6.59 6.76
N SER A 101 10.59 6.19 6.82
CA SER A 101 11.62 6.59 5.84
C SER A 101 11.28 6.10 4.44
N ASN A 102 10.77 4.87 4.33
CA ASN A 102 10.35 4.31 3.05
C ASN A 102 9.16 5.10 2.46
N LEU A 103 8.27 5.65 3.31
CA LEU A 103 7.07 6.36 2.85
C LEU A 103 7.38 7.76 2.28
N SER A 104 8.32 8.52 2.87
CA SER A 104 8.76 9.81 2.31
C SER A 104 9.48 9.62 0.98
N GLU A 105 10.37 8.63 0.89
CA GLU A 105 11.06 8.27 -0.35
C GLU A 105 10.10 7.78 -1.44
N ALA A 106 9.11 6.95 -1.08
CA ALA A 106 8.07 6.51 -2.00
C ALA A 106 7.25 7.70 -2.53
N ARG A 107 6.89 8.66 -1.67
CA ARG A 107 6.18 9.86 -2.09
C ARG A 107 7.03 10.69 -3.06
N LEU A 108 8.32 10.87 -2.78
CA LEU A 108 9.23 11.57 -3.69
C LEU A 108 9.33 10.86 -5.04
N SER A 109 9.53 9.53 -5.03
CA SER A 109 9.63 8.71 -6.24
C SER A 109 8.39 8.82 -7.13
N LEU A 110 7.19 8.78 -6.54
CA LEU A 110 5.93 8.98 -7.27
C LEU A 110 5.91 10.33 -8.00
N TRP A 111 6.31 11.40 -7.33
CA TRP A 111 6.31 12.74 -7.92
C TRP A 111 7.31 12.86 -9.07
N GLU A 112 8.52 12.33 -8.89
CA GLU A 112 9.61 12.47 -9.88
C GLU A 112 9.44 11.57 -11.09
N GLN A 113 9.02 10.32 -10.89
CA GLN A 113 8.98 9.33 -11.95
C GLN A 113 7.64 9.32 -12.71
N THR A 114 6.56 9.75 -12.07
CA THR A 114 5.20 9.60 -12.63
C THR A 114 4.51 10.95 -12.78
N VAL A 115 4.31 11.69 -11.68
CA VAL A 115 3.44 12.89 -11.71
C VAL A 115 4.05 14.03 -12.51
N ILE A 116 5.32 14.37 -12.28
CA ILE A 116 6.00 15.46 -12.99
C ILE A 116 6.08 15.19 -14.50
N PRO A 117 6.57 14.02 -14.97
CA PRO A 117 6.60 13.72 -16.40
C PRO A 117 5.22 13.77 -17.06
N GLN A 118 4.17 13.30 -16.38
CA GLN A 118 2.79 13.39 -16.90
C GLN A 118 2.31 14.85 -16.98
N LEU A 119 2.57 15.66 -15.95
CA LEU A 119 2.25 17.09 -15.96
C LEU A 119 3.01 17.82 -17.07
N GLU A 120 4.30 17.59 -17.22
CA GLU A 120 5.12 18.19 -18.27
C GLU A 120 4.62 17.79 -19.66
N SER A 121 4.20 16.53 -19.86
CA SER A 121 3.58 16.08 -21.09
C SER A 121 2.27 16.83 -21.37
N ILE A 122 1.35 16.91 -20.40
CA ILE A 122 0.08 17.64 -20.55
C ILE A 122 0.32 19.13 -20.85
N LEU A 123 1.23 19.76 -20.11
CA LEU A 123 1.58 21.16 -20.30
C LEU A 123 2.25 21.41 -21.64
N SER A 124 3.09 20.50 -22.13
CA SER A 124 3.67 20.58 -23.47
C SER A 124 2.59 20.63 -24.55
N HIS A 125 1.58 19.76 -24.45
CA HIS A 125 0.44 19.77 -25.37
C HIS A 125 -0.35 21.08 -25.28
N PHE A 126 -0.62 21.57 -24.07
CA PHE A 126 -1.31 22.86 -23.90
C PHE A 126 -0.46 24.05 -24.41
N ASN A 127 0.84 24.03 -24.20
CA ASN A 127 1.75 25.06 -24.73
C ASN A 127 1.80 25.04 -26.26
N SER A 128 1.68 23.88 -26.88
CA SER A 128 1.66 23.78 -28.35
C SER A 128 0.31 24.10 -28.96
N TRP A 129 -0.80 23.77 -28.29
CA TRP A 129 -2.15 23.86 -28.87
C TRP A 129 -2.95 25.06 -28.38
N LEU A 130 -2.96 25.31 -27.07
CA LEU A 130 -3.83 26.31 -26.44
C LEU A 130 -3.16 27.68 -26.38
N VAL A 131 -1.90 27.72 -25.95
CA VAL A 131 -1.17 28.96 -25.67
C VAL A 131 -1.02 29.89 -26.89
N PRO A 132 -0.78 29.39 -28.13
CA PRO A 132 -0.71 30.24 -29.31
C PRO A 132 -2.00 31.02 -29.59
N CYS A 133 -3.16 30.54 -29.11
CA CYS A 133 -4.44 31.24 -29.25
C CYS A 133 -4.54 32.50 -28.38
N PHE A 134 -3.67 32.68 -27.39
CA PHE A 134 -3.69 33.81 -26.44
C PHE A 134 -2.55 34.82 -26.65
N GLY A 135 -1.51 34.46 -27.42
CA GLY A 135 -0.45 35.40 -27.77
C GLY A 135 0.91 34.75 -28.05
N ASN A 136 1.75 35.50 -28.76
CA ASN A 136 3.07 35.06 -29.24
C ASN A 136 4.19 35.34 -28.22
N ASN A 137 4.01 35.05 -26.93
CA ASN A 137 5.11 34.97 -25.95
C ASN A 137 4.67 34.43 -24.57
N LEU A 138 3.63 33.62 -24.55
CA LEU A 138 3.11 33.06 -23.31
C LEU A 138 3.61 31.62 -23.16
N PHE A 139 3.78 31.18 -21.92
CA PHE A 139 4.10 29.79 -21.60
C PHE A 139 3.37 29.39 -20.32
N LEU A 140 2.62 28.29 -20.42
CA LEU A 140 1.94 27.66 -19.31
C LEU A 140 2.94 26.80 -18.54
N SER A 141 3.11 27.08 -17.25
CA SER A 141 3.94 26.29 -16.35
C SER A 141 3.20 26.05 -15.03
N TYR A 142 3.81 25.27 -14.15
CA TYR A 142 3.32 24.98 -12.80
C TYR A 142 4.36 25.39 -11.77
N ASP A 143 3.88 25.76 -10.59
CA ASP A 143 4.75 26.15 -9.49
C ASP A 143 5.38 24.92 -8.82
N LYS A 144 6.66 24.67 -9.15
CA LYS A 144 7.47 23.62 -8.54
C LYS A 144 7.73 23.88 -7.05
N GLU A 145 7.66 25.13 -6.60
CA GLU A 145 7.92 25.50 -5.21
C GLU A 145 6.80 25.04 -4.29
N SER A 146 5.56 25.10 -4.78
CA SER A 146 4.35 24.66 -4.07
C SER A 146 4.28 23.16 -3.75
N ILE A 147 5.11 22.32 -4.40
CA ILE A 147 5.06 20.86 -4.25
C ILE A 147 5.79 20.44 -2.97
N SER A 148 5.02 20.13 -1.93
CA SER A 148 5.56 19.72 -0.62
C SER A 148 6.45 18.48 -0.67
N ALA A 149 6.16 17.52 -1.55
CA ALA A 149 6.95 16.30 -1.72
C ALA A 149 8.39 16.53 -2.18
N LEU A 150 8.68 17.67 -2.84
CA LEU A 150 10.02 18.01 -3.32
C LEU A 150 10.86 18.78 -2.29
N THR A 151 10.29 19.13 -1.14
CA THR A 151 10.90 20.06 -0.17
C THR A 151 12.23 19.54 0.37
N GLU A 152 12.32 18.26 0.75
CA GLU A 152 13.55 17.68 1.29
C GLU A 152 14.69 17.68 0.27
N LYS A 153 14.41 17.26 -0.97
CA LYS A 153 15.41 17.28 -2.06
C LYS A 153 15.85 18.71 -2.37
N ARG A 154 14.90 19.65 -2.39
CA ARG A 154 15.17 21.07 -2.58
C ARG A 154 16.04 21.64 -1.46
N GLN A 155 15.77 21.30 -0.21
CA GLN A 155 16.58 21.70 0.94
C GLN A 155 18.02 21.17 0.84
N ARG A 156 18.21 19.92 0.39
CA ARG A 156 19.54 19.36 0.15
C ARG A 156 20.29 20.12 -0.96
N LEU A 157 19.61 20.42 -2.06
CA LEU A 157 20.18 21.23 -3.14
C LEU A 157 20.57 22.63 -2.65
N TRP A 158 19.71 23.26 -1.85
CA TRP A 158 19.95 24.57 -1.27
C TRP A 158 21.16 24.58 -0.33
N GLN A 159 21.31 23.56 0.52
CA GLN A 159 22.49 23.40 1.37
C GLN A 159 23.76 23.25 0.53
N TYR A 160 23.71 22.50 -0.57
CA TYR A 160 24.84 22.36 -1.49
C TYR A 160 25.22 23.70 -2.14
N VAL A 161 24.25 24.45 -2.66
CA VAL A 161 24.47 25.78 -3.28
C VAL A 161 25.00 26.79 -2.25
N GLN A 162 24.47 26.76 -1.02
CA GLN A 162 24.96 27.63 0.05
C GLN A 162 26.43 27.35 0.38
N ASN A 163 26.82 26.08 0.45
CA ASN A 163 28.17 25.65 0.81
C ASN A 163 29.18 25.68 -0.36
N ALA A 164 28.72 25.89 -1.60
CA ALA A 164 29.60 25.97 -2.76
C ALA A 164 30.51 27.22 -2.67
N SER A 165 31.79 27.01 -2.39
CA SER A 165 32.79 28.09 -2.26
C SER A 165 33.23 28.69 -3.61
N PHE A 166 32.93 28.00 -4.71
CA PHE A 166 33.28 28.44 -6.07
C PHE A 166 32.24 29.36 -6.71
N MET A 167 31.04 29.49 -6.13
CA MET A 167 29.97 30.34 -6.66
C MET A 167 29.98 31.71 -5.99
N THR A 168 29.82 32.75 -6.79
CA THR A 168 29.58 34.12 -6.31
C THR A 168 28.23 34.22 -5.60
N ILE A 169 28.04 35.26 -4.77
CA ILE A 169 26.77 35.49 -4.07
C ILE A 169 25.63 35.71 -5.08
N ASN A 170 25.89 36.39 -6.19
CA ASN A 170 24.90 36.63 -7.23
C ASN A 170 24.54 35.37 -8.03
N GLU A 171 25.49 34.47 -8.30
CA GLU A 171 25.19 33.16 -8.90
C GLU A 171 24.32 32.31 -7.98
N LYS A 172 24.61 32.31 -6.66
CA LYS A 172 23.76 31.66 -5.67
C LYS A 172 22.36 32.26 -5.67
N ARG A 173 22.24 33.60 -5.58
CA ARG A 173 20.94 34.31 -5.59
C ARG A 173 20.14 34.05 -6.86
N SER A 174 20.78 34.00 -8.02
CA SER A 174 20.14 33.62 -9.29
C SER A 174 19.59 32.19 -9.25
N ALA A 175 20.30 31.25 -8.62
CA ALA A 175 19.81 29.88 -8.43
C ALA A 175 18.59 29.80 -7.49
N PHE A 176 18.41 30.80 -6.61
CA PHE A 176 17.24 30.97 -5.74
C PHE A 176 16.15 31.89 -6.35
N GLY A 177 16.30 32.34 -7.60
CA GLY A 177 15.35 33.28 -8.22
C GLY A 177 15.33 34.68 -7.59
N LEU A 178 16.36 35.03 -6.82
CA LEU A 178 16.49 36.32 -6.14
C LEU A 178 17.25 37.34 -7.00
N HIS A 179 16.87 38.61 -6.91
CA HIS A 179 17.57 39.69 -7.61
C HIS A 179 19.03 39.85 -7.17
N PRO A 180 19.95 40.18 -8.10
CA PRO A 180 21.36 40.40 -7.79
C PRO A 180 21.57 41.62 -6.89
N ILE A 181 22.69 41.64 -6.17
CA ILE A 181 23.15 42.76 -5.34
C ILE A 181 24.47 43.32 -5.89
N GLU A 182 24.74 44.61 -5.67
CA GLU A 182 25.87 45.32 -6.29
C GLU A 182 27.24 44.72 -5.95
N GLU A 183 27.42 44.18 -4.74
CA GLU A 183 28.68 43.57 -4.27
C GLU A 183 28.68 42.02 -4.35
N GLY A 184 27.76 41.42 -5.11
CA GLY A 184 27.56 39.96 -5.09
C GLY A 184 28.41 39.16 -6.08
N ASN A 185 29.23 39.80 -6.91
CA ASN A 185 30.00 39.16 -8.00
C ASN A 185 31.43 38.77 -7.60
N THR A 186 31.83 38.98 -6.34
CA THR A 186 33.17 38.64 -5.84
C THR A 186 33.16 37.29 -5.11
N ILE A 187 34.10 36.42 -5.44
CA ILE A 187 34.36 35.19 -4.68
C ILE A 187 35.24 35.56 -3.48
N HIS A 188 34.67 35.59 -2.28
CA HIS A 188 35.45 35.74 -1.06
C HIS A 188 36.07 34.38 -0.73
N LYS A 189 37.41 34.30 -0.88
CA LYS A 189 38.22 33.15 -0.47
C LYS A 189 38.25 32.97 1.04
#